data_AF-A0A7T5UPA9-F1
#
_entry.id   AF-A0A7T5UPA9-F1
#
_cell.length_a   1.000
_cell.length_b   1.000
_cell.length_c   1.000
_cell.angle_alpha   90.00
_cell.angle_beta   90.00
_cell.angle_gamma   90.00
#
_symmetry.space_group_name_H-M   'P 1'
#
loop_
_entity.id
_entity.type
_entity.pdbx_description
1 polymer ?
#
loop_
_entity_poly.entity_id
_entity_poly.type
_entity_poly.pdbx_seq_one_letter_code
_entity_poly.pdbx_strand_id
1 'polypeptide(L)'
;MINNLIAEVKLKDEFAFGEISSLGQGVDRLVAPTFSIAAGLVVFYFIFGAFKFLTAGSDKEALNSGRGMMTHAMIGFIILMMAFLILQFVLSALFDIPNFQIIKGGQ
;
A
#
# COMPACT_ATOMS: atom_id res chain seq x y z
N MET A 1 -36.33 1.84 -39.88
CA MET A 1 -36.54 2.59 -38.62
C MET A 1 -36.14 1.71 -37.43
N ILE A 2 -34.88 1.22 -37.35
CA ILE A 2 -34.45 0.22 -36.33
C ILE A 2 -33.09 0.57 -35.68
N ASN A 3 -32.50 1.74 -35.93
CA ASN A 3 -31.08 2.00 -35.57
C ASN A 3 -30.83 2.52 -34.13
N ASN A 4 -31.81 2.48 -33.21
CA ASN A 4 -31.68 3.11 -31.88
C ASN A 4 -31.96 2.18 -30.68
N LEU A 5 -31.89 0.85 -30.84
CA LEU A 5 -32.21 -0.10 -29.74
C LEU A 5 -31.01 -0.80 -29.11
N ILE A 6 -29.78 -0.40 -29.41
CA ILE A 6 -28.62 -0.79 -28.59
C ILE A 6 -28.42 0.38 -27.63
N ALA A 7 -29.11 0.35 -26.48
CA ALA A 7 -28.72 1.20 -25.37
C ALA A 7 -27.26 0.87 -25.07
N GLU A 8 -26.39 1.86 -25.29
CA GLU A 8 -25.00 1.79 -24.87
C GLU A 8 -25.03 1.60 -23.35
N VAL A 9 -24.93 0.36 -22.89
CA VAL A 9 -24.74 0.08 -21.46
C VAL A 9 -23.32 0.54 -21.17
N LYS A 10 -23.19 1.80 -20.76
CA LYS A 10 -21.93 2.46 -20.42
C LYS A 10 -21.41 1.89 -19.10
N LEU A 11 -20.84 0.70 -19.16
CA LEU A 11 -20.17 0.05 -18.03
C LEU A 11 -19.01 0.88 -17.46
N LYS A 12 -18.50 1.86 -18.23
CA LYS A 12 -17.47 2.82 -17.83
C LYS A 12 -17.97 3.81 -16.76
N ASP A 13 -19.24 4.19 -16.81
CA ASP A 13 -19.79 5.24 -15.94
C ASP A 13 -20.41 4.65 -14.65
N GLU A 14 -20.79 3.37 -14.66
CA GLU A 14 -21.55 2.74 -13.57
C GLU A 14 -20.70 1.93 -12.57
N PHE A 15 -19.51 1.46 -12.98
CA PHE A 15 -18.66 0.59 -12.13
C PHE A 15 -17.27 1.16 -11.79
N ALA A 16 -16.95 2.39 -12.21
CA ALA A 16 -15.73 3.13 -11.84
C ALA A 16 -14.38 2.37 -12.02
N PHE A 17 -14.29 1.41 -12.95
CA PHE A 17 -13.05 0.66 -13.20
C PHE A 17 -12.03 1.38 -14.11
N GLY A 18 -12.37 2.52 -14.71
CA GLY A 18 -11.45 3.31 -15.54
C GLY A 18 -10.82 2.54 -16.73
N GLU A 19 -9.69 3.04 -17.25
CA GLU A 19 -8.88 2.37 -18.29
C GLU A 19 -7.90 1.36 -17.68
N ILE A 20 -8.39 0.30 -17.03
CA ILE A 20 -7.53 -0.83 -16.61
C ILE A 20 -7.52 -1.83 -17.77
N SER A 21 -6.47 -1.82 -18.59
CA SER A 21 -6.35 -2.69 -19.78
C SER A 21 -5.71 -4.05 -19.47
N SER A 22 -5.20 -4.26 -18.24
CA SER A 22 -4.64 -5.52 -17.79
C SER A 22 -4.71 -5.68 -16.26
N LEU A 23 -4.63 -6.92 -15.79
CA LEU A 23 -4.53 -7.24 -14.37
C LEU A 23 -3.29 -6.61 -13.72
N GLY A 24 -2.15 -6.58 -14.42
CA GLY A 24 -0.93 -5.94 -13.93
C GLY A 24 -1.12 -4.44 -13.67
N GLN A 25 -1.76 -3.73 -14.61
CA GLN A 25 -2.06 -2.30 -14.44
C GLN A 25 -3.05 -2.03 -13.31
N GLY A 26 -4.01 -2.92 -13.10
CA GLY A 26 -4.94 -2.84 -11.97
C GLY A 26 -4.22 -2.99 -10.63
N VAL A 27 -3.31 -3.97 -10.54
CA VAL A 27 -2.49 -4.19 -9.34
C VAL A 27 -1.56 -3.00 -9.08
N ASP A 28 -0.86 -2.49 -10.09
CA ASP A 28 0.05 -1.33 -9.95
C ASP A 28 -0.65 -0.08 -9.43
N ARG A 29 -1.86 0.19 -9.92
CA ARG A 29 -2.65 1.35 -9.49
C ARG A 29 -3.09 1.29 -8.04
N LEU A 30 -3.15 0.10 -7.45
CA LEU A 30 -3.52 -0.09 -6.05
C LEU A 30 -2.29 -0.23 -5.14
N VAL A 31 -1.32 -1.04 -5.54
CA VAL A 31 -0.14 -1.35 -4.72
C VAL A 31 0.70 -0.11 -4.44
N ALA A 32 1.03 0.70 -5.45
CA ALA A 32 1.90 1.86 -5.27
C ALA A 32 1.36 2.89 -4.24
N PRO A 33 0.11 3.39 -4.32
CA PRO A 33 -0.42 4.30 -3.32
C PRO A 33 -0.61 3.63 -1.95
N THR A 34 -1.04 2.36 -1.91
CA THR A 34 -1.21 1.64 -0.63
C THR A 34 0.10 1.51 0.13
N PHE A 35 1.19 1.11 -0.52
CA PHE A 35 2.51 1.00 0.12
C PHE A 35 3.04 2.37 0.57
N SER A 36 2.83 3.42 -0.24
CA SER A 36 3.22 4.78 0.11
C SER A 36 2.51 5.27 1.37
N ILE A 37 1.19 5.07 1.45
CA ILE A 37 0.39 5.44 2.62
C ILE A 37 0.79 4.59 3.84
N ALA A 38 0.94 3.28 3.67
CA ALA A 38 1.32 2.38 4.75
C ALA A 38 2.69 2.73 5.34
N ALA A 39 3.68 3.01 4.50
CA ALA A 39 5.00 3.45 4.94
C ALA A 39 4.92 4.77 5.73
N GLY A 40 4.15 5.74 5.23
CA GLY A 40 3.90 7.00 5.95
C GLY A 40 3.26 6.80 7.32
N LEU A 41 2.25 5.93 7.42
CA LEU A 41 1.58 5.60 8.68
C LEU A 41 2.51 4.92 9.68
N VAL A 42 3.36 4.00 9.22
CA VAL A 42 4.37 3.34 10.06
C VAL A 42 5.32 4.36 10.67
N VAL A 43 5.86 5.27 9.86
CA VAL A 43 6.77 6.33 10.33
C VAL A 43 6.06 7.26 11.31
N PHE A 44 4.84 7.69 10.98
CA PHE A 44 4.05 8.55 11.86
C PHE A 44 3.77 7.89 13.21
N TYR A 45 3.35 6.61 13.21
CA TYR A 45 3.07 5.86 14.43
C TYR A 45 4.34 5.62 15.27
N PHE A 46 5.48 5.36 14.62
CA PHE A 46 6.77 5.26 15.29
C PHE A 46 7.16 6.57 15.98
N ILE A 47 7.06 7.69 15.26
CA ILE A 47 7.37 9.02 15.80
C ILE A 47 6.44 9.35 16.97
N PHE A 48 5.14 9.04 16.86
CA PHE A 48 4.19 9.26 17.95
C PHE A 48 4.55 8.46 19.20
N GLY A 49 4.92 7.18 19.04
CA GLY A 49 5.43 6.34 20.11
C GLY A 49 6.72 6.89 20.73
N ALA A 50 7.65 7.35 19.89
CA ALA A 50 8.91 7.96 20.33
C ALA A 50 8.68 9.26 21.11
N PHE A 51 7.77 10.12 20.65
CA PHE A 51 7.41 11.36 21.33
C PHE A 51 6.84 11.06 22.72
N LYS A 52 5.90 10.11 22.80
CA LYS A 52 5.33 9.64 24.07
C LYS A 52 6.40 9.07 25.00
N PHE A 53 7.35 8.32 24.45
CA PHE A 53 8.47 7.77 25.23
C PHE A 53 9.37 8.87 25.80
N LEU A 54 9.70 9.89 24.99
CA LEU A 54 10.56 11.00 25.41
C LEU A 54 9.89 11.94 26.42
N THR A 55 8.59 12.16 26.32
CA THR A 55 7.84 13.06 27.23
C THR A 55 7.33 12.38 28.50
N ALA A 56 7.48 11.06 28.64
CA ALA A 56 6.98 10.28 29.77
C ALA A 56 7.68 10.60 31.12
N GLY A 57 8.89 11.16 31.09
CA GLY A 57 9.64 11.49 32.32
C GLY A 57 9.86 10.26 33.21
N SER A 58 9.32 10.30 34.43
CA SER A 58 9.43 9.22 35.44
C SER A 58 8.19 8.30 35.51
N ASP A 59 7.19 8.50 34.65
CA ASP A 59 6.03 7.61 34.57
C ASP A 59 6.38 6.31 33.82
N LYS A 60 6.46 5.20 34.58
CA LYS A 60 6.79 3.87 34.05
C LYS A 60 5.75 3.36 33.06
N GLU A 61 4.48 3.71 33.22
CA GLU A 61 3.42 3.24 32.33
C GLU A 61 3.50 3.92 30.96
N ALA A 62 3.68 5.25 30.96
CA ALA A 62 3.89 6.01 29.73
C ALA A 62 5.17 5.58 28.99
N LEU A 63 6.27 5.30 29.71
CA LEU A 63 7.51 4.78 29.13
C LEU A 63 7.29 3.42 28.45
N ASN A 64 6.61 2.48 29.13
CA ASN A 64 6.33 1.16 28.58
C ASN A 64 5.39 1.24 27.37
N SER A 65 4.38 2.11 27.43
CA SER A 65 3.46 2.35 26.31
C SER A 65 4.17 2.92 25.08
N GLY A 66 5.05 3.92 25.26
CA GLY A 66 5.83 4.49 24.15
C GLY A 66 6.77 3.47 23.50
N ARG A 67 7.49 2.68 24.29
CA ARG A 67 8.32 1.56 23.79
C ARG A 67 7.48 0.51 23.05
N GLY A 68 6.30 0.20 23.59
CA GLY A 68 5.32 -0.67 22.96
C GLY A 68 4.98 -0.16 21.56
N MET A 69 4.54 1.10 21.44
CA MET A 69 4.18 1.71 20.15
C MET A 69 5.32 1.64 19.13
N MET A 70 6.55 1.98 19.54
CA MET A 70 7.73 1.89 18.66
C MET A 70 7.99 0.46 18.17
N THR A 71 7.85 -0.53 19.06
CA THR A 71 8.02 -1.95 18.71
C THR A 71 6.96 -2.42 17.73
N HIS A 72 5.70 -2.04 17.94
CA HIS A 72 4.60 -2.37 17.03
C HIS A 72 4.78 -1.72 15.66
N ALA A 73 5.25 -0.47 15.62
CA ALA A 73 5.60 0.22 14.37
C ALA A 73 6.71 -0.54 13.62
N MET A 74 7.75 -1.00 14.32
CA MET A 74 8.84 -1.79 13.72
C MET A 74 8.33 -3.13 13.17
N ILE A 75 7.46 -3.82 13.90
CA ILE A 75 6.83 -5.07 13.42
C ILE A 75 6.01 -4.79 12.15
N GLY A 76 5.20 -3.72 12.15
CA GLY A 76 4.45 -3.30 10.97
C GLY A 76 5.34 -2.97 9.77
N PHE A 77 6.49 -2.34 10.00
CA PHE A 77 7.48 -2.08 8.97
C PHE A 77 8.05 -3.37 8.35
N ILE A 78 8.40 -4.35 9.20
CA ILE A 78 8.92 -5.64 8.75
C ILE A 78 7.86 -6.38 7.91
N ILE A 79 6.60 -6.36 8.34
CA ILE A 79 5.49 -6.94 7.58
C ILE A 79 5.34 -6.26 6.22
N LEU A 80 5.41 -4.92 6.17
CA LEU A 80 5.35 -4.17 4.91
C LEU A 80 6.49 -4.57 3.97
N MET A 81 7.71 -4.72 4.48
CA MET A 81 8.87 -5.17 3.71
C MET A 81 8.70 -6.60 3.18
N MET A 82 8.15 -7.50 4.00
CA MET A 82 7.85 -8.88 3.59
C MET A 82 6.76 -8.92 2.52
N ALA A 83 5.71 -8.10 2.65
CA ALA A 83 4.66 -8.00 1.65
C ALA A 83 5.20 -7.51 0.30
N PHE A 84 6.11 -6.53 0.31
CA PHE A 84 6.79 -6.07 -0.91
C PHE A 84 7.58 -7.21 -1.57
N LEU A 85 8.37 -7.96 -0.79
CA LEU A 85 9.15 -9.08 -1.31
C LEU A 85 8.24 -10.17 -1.89
N ILE A 86 7.18 -10.55 -1.18
CA ILE A 86 6.21 -11.52 -1.67
C ILE A 86 5.61 -11.06 -2.99
N LEU A 87 5.14 -9.81 -3.09
CA LEU A 87 4.58 -9.28 -4.32
C LEU A 87 5.61 -9.32 -5.46
N GLN A 88 6.85 -8.91 -5.21
CA GLN A 88 7.91 -8.96 -6.22
C GLN A 88 8.15 -10.39 -6.72
N PHE A 89 8.30 -11.37 -5.82
CA PHE A 89 8.58 -12.75 -6.22
C PHE A 89 7.37 -13.44 -6.85
N VAL A 90 6.18 -13.25 -6.29
CA VAL A 90 4.95 -13.90 -6.76
C VAL A 90 4.52 -13.34 -8.11
N LEU A 91 4.56 -12.01 -8.31
CA LEU A 91 4.16 -11.42 -9.58
C LEU A 91 5.16 -11.78 -10.70
N SER A 92 6.45 -11.76 -10.40
CA SER A 92 7.48 -12.16 -11.37
C SER A 92 7.41 -13.65 -11.71
N ALA A 93 7.16 -14.52 -10.73
CA ALA A 93 7.15 -15.98 -10.95
C ALA A 93 5.85 -16.51 -11.58
N LEU A 94 4.69 -15.91 -11.28
CA LEU A 94 3.39 -16.41 -11.75
C LEU A 94 2.92 -15.80 -13.07
N PHE A 95 3.33 -14.57 -13.38
CA PHE A 95 2.81 -13.85 -14.54
C PHE A 95 3.84 -13.65 -15.67
N ASP A 96 5.07 -14.18 -15.52
CA ASP A 96 6.18 -14.04 -16.47
C ASP A 96 6.30 -12.61 -17.01
N ILE A 97 6.20 -11.62 -16.10
CA ILE A 97 6.34 -10.20 -16.42
C ILE A 97 7.80 -9.83 -16.13
N PRO A 98 8.70 -9.88 -17.13
CA PRO A 98 10.12 -9.63 -16.92
C PRO A 98 10.43 -8.21 -16.42
N ASN A 99 9.49 -7.27 -16.54
CA ASN A 99 9.69 -5.83 -16.28
C ASN A 99 8.70 -5.21 -15.28
N PHE A 100 8.15 -5.99 -14.34
CA PHE A 100 7.33 -5.41 -13.28
C PHE A 100 8.20 -4.60 -12.31
N GLN A 101 8.06 -3.28 -12.35
CA GLN A 101 8.80 -2.34 -11.52
C GLN A 101 7.81 -1.51 -10.68
N ILE A 102 7.70 -1.84 -9.39
CA ILE A 102 6.92 -1.05 -8.41
C ILE A 102 7.51 0.37 -8.25
N ILE A 103 8.80 0.52 -8.57
CA ILE A 103 9.48 1.81 -8.66
C ILE A 103 10.07 1.89 -10.06
N LYS A 104 9.46 2.71 -10.93
CA LYS A 104 10.08 3.10 -12.20
C LYS A 104 11.42 3.76 -11.89
N GLY A 105 12.51 3.07 -12.18
CA GLY A 105 13.82 3.71 -12.26
C GLY A 105 13.71 4.86 -13.26
N GLY A 106 14.02 6.07 -12.82
CA GLY A 106 14.03 7.25 -13.69
C GLY A 106 14.92 6.99 -14.90
N GLN A 107 14.30 7.07 -16.07
CA GLN A 107 14.96 7.47 -17.31
C GLN A 107 14.69 8.96 -17.45
#